data_AF-A0AA44ZNT0-F1
#
_entry.id   AF-A0AA44ZNT0-F1
#
_cell.length_a   1.000
_cell.length_b   1.000
_cell.length_c   1.000
_cell.angle_alpha   90.00
_cell.angle_beta   90.00
_cell.angle_gamma   90.00
#
_symmetry.space_group_name_H-M   'P 1'
#
loop_
_entity.id
_entity.type
_entity.pdbx_description
1 polymer ?
#
loop_
_entity_poly.entity_id
_entity_poly.type
_entity_poly.pdbx_seq_one_letter_code
_entity_poly.pdbx_strand_id
1 'polypeptide(L)'
;MKLHTPTGFVTGHQFLEGLRWHDGALWASDFFAGTVLTFAPDGDAATVATVPGAPSGLGFLPDGTPLVVSQADATVQRIGTDGTLSTYADFSAIAGGPGNDLLVTPDGHAYVGNFGFAVGSEDPRPTALAHVDPQGTVRRVEGEVLFPNGMALTPDGRLLLAETFLHRITAYDRAPDGTLSSPEVWAQLPEAFMPDGIALDADGGVWFGNALTTGDDAGFYRVVEGGELTDTVPVAGAQAVACAFGGEDLDTLYMSCNATTLEEFVQGRSTGAIATASVGRRGTPA
;
A
#
# COMPACT_ATOMS: atom_id res chain seq x y z
N MET A 1 -23.72 -1.62 -6.17
CA MET A 1 -22.54 -0.82 -5.81
C MET A 1 -22.90 0.65 -5.76
N LYS A 2 -22.56 1.37 -4.68
CA LYS A 2 -22.75 2.82 -4.53
C LYS A 2 -21.63 3.55 -5.26
N LEU A 3 -21.99 4.54 -6.08
CA LEU A 3 -21.05 5.37 -6.82
C LEU A 3 -20.70 6.63 -6.03
N HIS A 4 -19.41 6.96 -5.93
CA HIS A 4 -18.89 8.17 -5.33
C HIS A 4 -18.11 9.00 -6.36
N THR A 5 -17.94 10.28 -6.08
CA THR A 5 -17.26 11.22 -6.98
C THR A 5 -15.93 11.66 -6.40
N PRO A 6 -14.80 11.46 -7.11
CA PRO A 6 -13.52 11.98 -6.67
C PRO A 6 -13.42 13.49 -6.89
N THR A 7 -12.65 14.16 -6.04
CA THR A 7 -12.23 15.56 -6.18
C THR A 7 -10.71 15.58 -6.28
N GLY A 8 -10.15 16.32 -7.24
CA GLY A 8 -8.70 16.47 -7.35
C GLY A 8 -8.11 17.15 -6.11
N PHE A 9 -6.98 16.65 -5.61
CA PHE A 9 -6.31 17.16 -4.42
C PHE A 9 -4.93 17.73 -4.77
N VAL A 10 -4.00 16.89 -5.21
CA VAL A 10 -2.66 17.34 -5.66
C VAL A 10 -2.28 16.69 -7.00
N THR A 11 -1.41 17.36 -7.76
CA THR A 11 -0.91 16.93 -9.07
C THR A 11 0.56 17.32 -9.23
N GLY A 12 1.23 16.82 -10.27
CA GLY A 12 2.63 17.18 -10.57
C GLY A 12 3.66 16.23 -9.97
N HIS A 13 3.22 15.05 -9.55
CA HIS A 13 4.06 13.97 -9.04
C HIS A 13 4.33 12.93 -10.13
N GLN A 14 5.20 11.97 -9.85
CA GLN A 14 5.52 10.93 -10.84
C GLN A 14 4.72 9.66 -10.61
N PHE A 15 4.94 8.94 -9.51
CA PHE A 15 4.16 7.73 -9.20
C PHE A 15 3.95 7.61 -7.69
N LEU A 16 2.74 7.92 -7.25
CA LEU A 16 2.40 7.98 -5.83
C LEU A 16 1.84 6.66 -5.31
N GLU A 17 2.38 6.18 -4.20
CA GLU A 17 2.00 4.94 -3.54
C GLU A 17 2.25 5.04 -2.02
N GLY A 18 1.98 3.97 -1.27
CA GLY A 18 2.30 3.89 0.15
C GLY A 18 1.53 4.89 1.00
N LEU A 19 0.30 5.25 0.60
CA LEU A 19 -0.46 6.28 1.30
C LEU A 19 -0.70 5.90 2.77
N ARG A 20 -0.36 6.79 3.69
CA ARG A 20 -0.62 6.64 5.13
C ARG A 20 -1.04 7.98 5.72
N TRP A 21 -2.06 7.98 6.57
CA TRP A 21 -2.38 9.15 7.38
C TRP A 21 -1.68 9.05 8.73
N HIS A 22 -0.87 10.05 9.07
CA HIS A 22 -0.12 10.07 10.32
C HIS A 22 0.12 11.51 10.78
N ASP A 23 -0.12 11.77 12.07
CA ASP A 23 0.09 13.07 12.72
C ASP A 23 -0.47 14.28 11.95
N GLY A 24 -1.68 14.11 11.39
CA GLY A 24 -2.41 15.19 10.71
C GLY A 24 -1.97 15.48 9.28
N ALA A 25 -1.12 14.64 8.70
CA ALA A 25 -0.67 14.74 7.32
C ALA A 25 -0.86 13.41 6.57
N LEU A 26 -1.05 13.53 5.25
CA LEU A 26 -0.98 12.39 4.35
C LEU A 26 0.48 12.17 3.94
N TRP A 27 1.00 11.00 4.21
CA TRP A 27 2.31 10.55 3.75
C TRP A 27 2.17 9.76 2.46
N ALA A 28 3.14 9.90 1.56
CA ALA A 28 3.21 9.14 0.32
C ALA A 28 4.66 8.89 -0.10
N SER A 29 4.88 7.79 -0.80
CA SER A 29 6.09 7.57 -1.59
C SER A 29 5.84 8.06 -3.01
N ASP A 30 6.72 8.93 -3.52
CA ASP A 30 6.82 9.21 -4.95
C ASP A 30 7.95 8.37 -5.53
N PHE A 31 7.56 7.21 -6.07
CA PHE A 31 8.42 6.10 -6.44
C PHE A 31 9.49 6.51 -7.46
N PHE A 32 9.08 7.12 -8.58
CA PHE A 32 10.02 7.54 -9.63
C PHE A 32 10.77 8.84 -9.29
N ALA A 33 10.18 9.71 -8.46
CA ALA A 33 10.90 10.90 -7.98
C ALA A 33 11.94 10.56 -6.91
N GLY A 34 11.88 9.37 -6.31
CA GLY A 34 12.81 8.93 -5.28
C GLY A 34 12.62 9.66 -3.96
N THR A 35 11.39 10.06 -3.62
CA THR A 35 11.13 10.87 -2.40
C THR A 35 9.97 10.36 -1.58
N VAL A 36 10.09 10.47 -0.25
CA VAL A 36 8.96 10.39 0.67
C VAL A 36 8.45 11.80 0.93
N LEU A 37 7.14 11.98 0.83
CA LEU A 37 6.45 13.26 0.92
C LEU A 37 5.42 13.23 2.06
N THR A 38 5.14 14.41 2.59
CA THR A 38 3.93 14.70 3.38
C THR A 38 3.10 15.74 2.65
N PHE A 39 1.78 15.65 2.79
CA PHE A 39 0.81 16.63 2.31
C PHE A 39 -0.05 17.08 3.48
N ALA A 40 -0.06 18.39 3.72
CA ALA A 40 -1.02 19.02 4.63
C ALA A 40 -2.44 18.93 4.05
N PRO A 41 -3.51 19.10 4.87
CA PRO A 41 -4.89 19.01 4.41
C PRO A 41 -5.28 19.98 3.28
N ASP A 42 -4.52 21.06 3.09
CA ASP A 42 -4.70 22.04 2.01
C ASP A 42 -3.93 21.69 0.72
N GLY A 43 -3.14 20.61 0.73
CA GLY A 43 -2.37 20.12 -0.40
C GLY A 43 -0.91 20.57 -0.42
N ASP A 44 -0.45 21.35 0.56
CA ASP A 44 0.96 21.76 0.64
C ASP A 44 1.86 20.54 0.87
N ALA A 45 2.83 20.34 -0.03
CA ALA A 45 3.73 19.20 -0.02
C ALA A 45 5.08 19.55 0.62
N ALA A 46 5.61 18.64 1.44
CA ALA A 46 6.96 18.73 1.97
C ALA A 46 7.71 17.41 1.78
N THR A 47 8.94 17.47 1.26
CA THR A 47 9.83 16.32 1.18
C THR A 47 10.38 15.98 2.56
N VAL A 48 10.18 14.73 2.97
CA VAL A 48 10.72 14.19 4.23
C VAL A 48 12.10 13.58 4.01
N ALA A 49 12.26 12.80 2.94
CA ALA A 49 13.51 12.12 2.62
C ALA A 49 13.65 11.84 1.12
N THR A 50 14.89 11.70 0.66
CA THR A 50 15.23 11.16 -0.65
C THR A 50 15.68 9.71 -0.48
N VAL A 51 15.04 8.78 -1.19
CA VAL A 51 15.29 7.34 -1.17
C VAL A 51 15.73 6.90 -2.57
N PRO A 52 17.05 6.76 -2.82
CA PRO A 52 17.56 6.44 -4.17
C PRO A 52 17.09 5.10 -4.73
N GLY A 53 16.80 4.11 -3.87
CA GLY A 53 16.34 2.79 -4.27
C GLY A 53 14.83 2.70 -4.52
N ALA A 54 14.19 3.82 -4.88
CA ALA A 54 12.75 3.97 -5.17
C ALA A 54 11.85 3.63 -3.96
N PRO A 55 11.29 4.65 -3.27
CA PRO A 55 10.44 4.41 -2.10
C PRO A 55 9.11 3.79 -2.52
N SER A 56 8.64 2.80 -1.76
CA SER A 56 7.34 2.12 -1.99
C SER A 56 6.52 2.07 -0.70
N GLY A 57 6.41 0.92 -0.04
CA GLY A 57 5.65 0.77 1.20
C GLY A 57 6.12 1.70 2.33
N LEU A 58 5.16 2.23 3.10
CA LEU A 58 5.39 3.14 4.24
C LEU A 58 4.67 2.64 5.50
N GLY A 59 5.27 2.89 6.66
CA GLY A 59 4.65 2.62 7.95
C GLY A 59 5.40 3.30 9.10
N PHE A 60 4.85 3.24 10.31
CA PHE A 60 5.38 3.95 11.47
C PHE A 60 5.57 2.97 12.63
N LEU A 61 6.74 3.03 13.26
CA LEU A 61 6.97 2.32 14.52
C LEU A 61 6.09 2.92 15.63
N PRO A 62 5.89 2.20 16.76
CA PRO A 62 5.05 2.68 17.86
C PRO A 62 5.50 4.02 18.48
N ASP A 63 6.77 4.41 18.28
CA ASP A 63 7.32 5.69 18.72
C ASP A 63 7.15 6.82 17.67
N GLY A 64 6.44 6.55 16.57
CA GLY A 64 6.23 7.48 15.46
C GLY A 64 7.37 7.50 14.43
N THR A 65 8.42 6.70 14.61
CA THR A 65 9.54 6.68 13.64
C THR A 65 9.06 6.15 12.28
N PRO A 66 9.24 6.93 11.18
CA PRO A 66 8.85 6.48 9.85
C PRO A 66 9.80 5.40 9.31
N LEU A 67 9.20 4.38 8.71
CA LEU A 67 9.86 3.34 7.93
C LEU A 67 9.40 3.39 6.48
N VAL A 68 10.33 3.18 5.56
CA VAL A 68 10.07 3.12 4.11
C VAL A 68 10.80 1.95 3.48
N VAL A 69 10.18 1.27 2.53
CA VAL A 69 10.85 0.26 1.71
C VAL A 69 11.69 0.94 0.64
N SER A 70 12.98 0.63 0.60
CA SER A 70 13.82 0.87 -0.58
C SER A 70 13.66 -0.34 -1.51
N GLN A 71 12.82 -0.18 -2.54
CA GLN A 71 12.37 -1.29 -3.39
C GLN A 71 13.55 -1.98 -4.10
N ALA A 72 14.45 -1.19 -4.70
CA ALA A 72 15.58 -1.71 -5.48
C ALA A 72 16.60 -2.46 -4.61
N ASP A 73 16.68 -2.10 -3.33
CA ASP A 73 17.67 -2.66 -2.40
C ASP A 73 17.11 -3.83 -1.57
N ALA A 74 15.80 -4.09 -1.62
CA ALA A 74 15.12 -5.03 -0.73
C ALA A 74 15.45 -4.80 0.77
N THR A 75 15.38 -3.53 1.18
CA THR A 75 15.59 -3.10 2.57
C THR A 75 14.44 -2.24 3.07
N VAL A 76 14.18 -2.30 4.37
CA VAL A 76 13.39 -1.30 5.08
C VAL A 76 14.35 -0.29 5.68
N GLN A 77 14.14 0.98 5.37
CA GLN A 77 14.92 2.11 5.84
C GLN A 77 14.15 2.85 6.92
N ARG A 78 14.86 3.24 7.99
CA ARG A 78 14.39 4.22 8.97
C ARG A 78 14.70 5.62 8.46
N ILE A 79 13.72 6.52 8.56
CA ILE A 79 13.89 7.93 8.24
C ILE A 79 14.13 8.71 9.54
N GLY A 80 15.31 9.32 9.66
CA GLY A 80 15.64 10.25 10.74
C GLY A 80 14.86 11.55 10.64
N THR A 81 14.76 12.30 11.74
CA THR A 81 14.05 13.59 11.78
C THR A 81 14.65 14.66 10.85
N ASP A 82 15.90 14.46 10.42
CA ASP A 82 16.61 15.29 9.45
C ASP A 82 16.53 14.73 8.01
N GLY A 83 15.72 13.70 7.79
CA GLY A 83 15.56 13.01 6.51
C GLY A 83 16.65 11.99 6.19
N THR A 84 17.62 11.75 7.10
CA THR A 84 18.67 10.75 6.87
C THR A 84 18.12 9.33 6.89
N LEU A 85 18.68 8.46 6.04
CA LEU A 85 18.29 7.07 5.97
C LEU A 85 19.27 6.17 6.74
N SER A 86 18.73 5.17 7.42
CA SER A 86 19.52 4.08 7.99
C SER A 86 18.77 2.75 7.86
N THR A 87 19.49 1.69 7.50
CA THR A 87 18.87 0.37 7.30
C THR A 87 18.26 -0.11 8.62
N TYR A 88 16.95 -0.34 8.62
CA TYR A 88 16.20 -0.94 9.71
C TYR A 88 16.16 -2.46 9.58
N ALA A 89 15.94 -2.96 8.36
CA ALA A 89 15.92 -4.38 8.06
C ALA A 89 16.40 -4.65 6.62
N ASP A 90 17.13 -5.74 6.44
CA ASP A 90 17.50 -6.28 5.12
C ASP A 90 16.74 -7.58 4.91
N PHE A 91 15.88 -7.60 3.89
CA PHE A 91 15.06 -8.76 3.53
C PHE A 91 15.43 -9.33 2.16
N SER A 92 16.59 -8.96 1.60
CA SER A 92 17.08 -9.41 0.29
C SER A 92 17.22 -10.93 0.19
N ALA A 93 17.49 -11.62 1.29
CA ALA A 93 17.57 -13.08 1.34
C ALA A 93 16.20 -13.78 1.20
N ILE A 94 15.09 -13.04 1.38
CA ILE A 94 13.72 -13.54 1.26
C ILE A 94 13.09 -13.08 -0.06
N ALA A 95 13.38 -11.85 -0.48
CA ALA A 95 12.79 -11.26 -1.66
C ALA A 95 13.18 -12.01 -2.94
N GLY A 96 12.18 -12.40 -3.74
CA GLY A 96 12.38 -12.98 -5.08
C GLY A 96 12.43 -11.92 -6.20
N GLY A 97 12.25 -10.65 -5.85
CA GLY A 97 12.23 -9.50 -6.75
C GLY A 97 12.25 -8.19 -5.97
N PRO A 98 11.99 -7.04 -6.60
CA PRO A 98 11.97 -5.74 -5.94
C PRO A 98 11.00 -5.70 -4.74
N GLY A 99 11.39 -5.01 -3.66
CA GLY A 99 10.54 -4.79 -2.48
C GLY A 99 9.28 -3.99 -2.79
N ASN A 100 8.23 -4.12 -1.99
CA ASN A 100 6.94 -3.53 -2.32
C ASN A 100 6.24 -2.89 -1.11
N ASP A 101 4.98 -3.24 -0.82
CA ASP A 101 4.22 -2.62 0.26
C ASP A 101 4.71 -3.05 1.65
N LEU A 102 4.37 -2.24 2.65
CA LEU A 102 4.79 -2.36 4.04
C LEU A 102 3.62 -2.08 4.98
N LEU A 103 3.39 -2.99 5.93
CA LEU A 103 2.56 -2.74 7.09
C LEU A 103 3.44 -2.76 8.33
N VAL A 104 3.32 -1.73 9.17
CA VAL A 104 3.85 -1.73 10.53
C VAL A 104 2.67 -1.77 11.48
N THR A 105 2.71 -2.70 12.43
CA THR A 105 1.63 -2.95 13.39
C THR A 105 1.84 -2.17 14.69
N PRO A 106 0.78 -1.88 15.48
CA PRO A 106 0.89 -1.06 16.69
C PRO A 106 1.83 -1.60 17.78
N ASP A 107 2.13 -2.89 17.77
CA ASP A 107 3.09 -3.57 18.67
C ASP A 107 4.51 -3.69 18.04
N GLY A 108 4.74 -3.03 16.90
CA GLY A 108 6.06 -2.82 16.30
C GLY A 108 6.55 -3.92 15.37
N HIS A 109 5.71 -4.90 15.01
CA HIS A 109 6.06 -5.84 13.95
C HIS A 109 5.83 -5.21 12.57
N ALA A 110 6.73 -5.49 11.62
CA ALA A 110 6.57 -5.06 10.24
C ALA A 110 6.46 -6.26 9.29
N TYR A 111 5.59 -6.15 8.28
CA TYR A 111 5.44 -7.12 7.21
C TYR A 111 5.71 -6.45 5.87
N VAL A 112 6.57 -7.05 5.05
CA VAL A 112 7.06 -6.45 3.81
C VAL A 112 6.81 -7.39 2.64
N GLY A 113 6.15 -6.86 1.61
CA GLY A 113 5.94 -7.52 0.33
C GLY A 113 7.13 -7.34 -0.62
N ASN A 114 7.15 -8.15 -1.67
CA ASN A 114 8.04 -7.98 -2.82
C ASN A 114 7.36 -8.56 -4.07
N PHE A 115 7.81 -8.20 -5.26
CA PHE A 115 7.17 -8.67 -6.49
C PHE A 115 7.38 -10.15 -6.78
N GLY A 116 8.48 -10.76 -6.30
CA GLY A 116 8.84 -12.15 -6.62
C GLY A 116 9.46 -12.36 -8.00
N PHE A 117 9.46 -11.34 -8.85
CA PHE A 117 10.03 -11.37 -10.20
C PHE A 117 10.33 -9.95 -10.69
N ALA A 118 11.05 -9.85 -11.80
CA ALA A 118 11.32 -8.59 -12.48
C ALA A 118 10.17 -8.21 -13.43
N VAL A 119 9.34 -7.25 -12.99
CA VAL A 119 8.19 -6.74 -13.76
C VAL A 119 8.62 -6.30 -15.16
N GLY A 120 7.88 -6.75 -16.17
CA GLY A 120 8.14 -6.43 -17.59
C GLY A 120 9.25 -7.26 -18.25
N SER A 121 9.96 -8.12 -17.52
CA SER A 121 10.99 -9.00 -18.09
C SER A 121 10.85 -10.48 -17.74
N GLU A 122 10.12 -10.81 -16.67
CA GLU A 122 9.85 -12.19 -16.24
C GLU A 122 8.34 -12.43 -16.07
N ASP A 123 7.92 -13.68 -16.20
CA ASP A 123 6.55 -14.10 -15.89
C ASP A 123 6.30 -14.03 -14.36
N PRO A 124 5.06 -13.69 -13.93
CA PRO A 124 4.72 -13.69 -12.51
C PRO A 124 4.97 -15.05 -11.84
N ARG A 125 5.58 -15.03 -10.66
CA ARG A 125 5.81 -16.22 -9.83
C ARG A 125 5.58 -15.92 -8.35
N PRO A 126 5.20 -16.93 -7.55
CA PRO A 126 5.00 -16.74 -6.13
C PRO A 126 6.28 -16.28 -5.40
N THR A 127 6.08 -15.63 -4.26
CA THR A 127 7.12 -15.16 -3.35
C THR A 127 6.65 -15.33 -1.90
N ALA A 128 7.39 -14.81 -0.92
CA ALA A 128 6.99 -14.78 0.47
C ALA A 128 7.04 -13.35 1.03
N LEU A 129 6.21 -13.08 2.04
CA LEU A 129 6.38 -11.89 2.88
C LEU A 129 7.62 -12.04 3.77
N ALA A 130 8.27 -10.91 4.05
CA ALA A 130 9.24 -10.80 5.13
C ALA A 130 8.57 -10.23 6.37
N HIS A 131 8.83 -10.84 7.53
CA HIS A 131 8.42 -10.35 8.85
C HIS A 131 9.64 -9.79 9.57
N VAL A 132 9.53 -8.58 10.08
CA VAL A 132 10.53 -7.95 10.95
C VAL A 132 9.92 -7.83 12.34
N ASP A 133 10.54 -8.46 13.33
CA ASP A 133 10.11 -8.30 14.73
C ASP A 133 10.59 -6.96 15.32
N PRO A 134 10.06 -6.52 16.49
CA PRO A 134 10.45 -5.25 17.10
C PRO A 134 11.92 -5.16 17.48
N GLN A 135 12.65 -6.29 17.50
CA GLN A 135 14.09 -6.34 17.73
C GLN A 135 14.90 -6.20 16.43
N GLY A 136 14.24 -6.09 15.27
CA GLY A 136 14.85 -5.98 13.95
C GLY A 136 15.20 -7.32 13.32
N THR A 137 14.75 -8.44 13.88
CA THR A 137 15.03 -9.77 13.31
C THR A 137 14.12 -10.01 12.12
N VAL A 138 14.72 -10.34 10.97
CA VAL A 138 13.99 -10.64 9.74
C VAL A 138 13.75 -12.14 9.62
N ARG A 139 12.51 -12.53 9.32
CA ARG A 139 12.08 -13.92 9.10
C ARG A 139 11.20 -14.01 7.85
N ARG A 140 11.32 -15.12 7.13
CA ARG A 140 10.37 -15.45 6.06
C ARG A 140 9.04 -15.86 6.69
N VAL A 141 7.93 -15.29 6.22
CA VAL A 141 6.60 -15.79 6.53
C VAL A 141 6.37 -17.10 5.77
N GLU A 142 5.84 -18.12 6.45
CA GLU A 142 5.58 -19.41 5.82
C GLU A 142 4.46 -19.35 4.78
N GLY A 143 4.59 -20.16 3.74
CA GLY A 143 3.69 -20.16 2.59
C GLY A 143 4.20 -19.29 1.43
N GLU A 144 3.35 -19.14 0.43
CA GLU A 144 3.62 -18.36 -0.78
C GLU A 144 2.46 -17.40 -1.04
N VAL A 145 2.80 -16.23 -1.53
CA VAL A 145 1.88 -15.17 -1.96
C VAL A 145 2.24 -14.75 -3.39
N LEU A 146 1.30 -14.18 -4.14
CA LEU A 146 1.56 -13.74 -5.51
C LEU A 146 1.28 -12.25 -5.68
N PHE A 147 2.36 -11.50 -5.88
CA PHE A 147 2.36 -10.03 -6.00
C PHE A 147 1.64 -9.36 -4.82
N PRO A 148 2.15 -9.55 -3.58
CA PRO A 148 1.59 -8.96 -2.38
C PRO A 148 1.70 -7.43 -2.42
N ASN A 149 0.55 -6.77 -2.26
CA ASN A 149 0.40 -5.31 -2.20
C ASN A 149 -0.16 -4.91 -0.84
N GLY A 150 -1.25 -4.13 -0.83
CA GLY A 150 -1.90 -3.55 0.33
C GLY A 150 -2.02 -4.49 1.50
N MET A 151 -1.58 -4.05 2.67
CA MET A 151 -1.81 -4.75 3.94
C MET A 151 -2.52 -3.85 4.96
N ALA A 152 -3.41 -4.45 5.75
CA ALA A 152 -4.12 -3.77 6.83
C ALA A 152 -4.39 -4.71 8.01
N LEU A 153 -4.59 -4.15 9.20
CA LEU A 153 -5.07 -4.89 10.36
C LEU A 153 -6.57 -4.70 10.55
N THR A 154 -7.27 -5.80 10.80
CA THR A 154 -8.65 -5.74 11.32
C THR A 154 -8.66 -5.36 12.80
N PRO A 155 -9.81 -4.90 13.35
CA PRO A 155 -9.90 -4.53 14.77
C PRO A 155 -9.61 -5.68 15.75
N ASP A 156 -9.80 -6.93 15.33
CA ASP A 156 -9.45 -8.14 16.08
C ASP A 156 -7.99 -8.60 15.88
N GLY A 157 -7.21 -7.85 15.09
CA GLY A 157 -5.76 -8.04 14.93
C GLY A 157 -5.35 -9.02 13.83
N ARG A 158 -6.28 -9.46 12.97
CA ARG A 158 -5.94 -10.26 11.79
C ARG A 158 -5.29 -9.38 10.74
N LEU A 159 -4.36 -9.96 9.98
CA LEU A 159 -3.74 -9.27 8.86
C LEU A 159 -4.50 -9.58 7.58
N LEU A 160 -4.92 -8.53 6.86
CA LEU A 160 -5.44 -8.63 5.50
C LEU A 160 -4.34 -8.26 4.52
N LEU A 161 -4.26 -9.01 3.42
CA LEU A 161 -3.30 -8.84 2.34
C LEU A 161 -4.00 -8.85 1.00
N ALA A 162 -3.78 -7.84 0.17
CA ALA A 162 -4.13 -7.85 -1.24
C ALA A 162 -3.11 -8.65 -2.05
N GLU A 163 -3.59 -9.68 -2.74
CA GLU A 163 -2.79 -10.47 -3.69
C GLU A 163 -3.27 -10.18 -5.11
N THR A 164 -2.57 -9.29 -5.79
CA THR A 164 -3.03 -8.67 -7.05
C THR A 164 -3.32 -9.69 -8.13
N PHE A 165 -2.42 -10.66 -8.35
CA PHE A 165 -2.60 -11.68 -9.40
C PHE A 165 -3.35 -12.93 -8.94
N LEU A 166 -3.83 -12.96 -7.69
CA LEU A 166 -4.82 -13.96 -7.24
C LEU A 166 -6.21 -13.36 -7.10
N HIS A 167 -6.37 -12.07 -7.46
CA HIS A 167 -7.64 -11.36 -7.48
C HIS A 167 -8.38 -11.49 -6.14
N ARG A 168 -7.66 -11.38 -5.02
CA ARG A 168 -8.25 -11.64 -3.70
C ARG A 168 -7.62 -10.81 -2.59
N ILE A 169 -8.37 -10.72 -1.50
CA ILE A 169 -7.86 -10.37 -0.19
C ILE A 169 -7.73 -11.65 0.63
N THR A 170 -6.52 -11.90 1.15
CA THR A 170 -6.21 -13.03 2.02
C THR A 170 -6.16 -12.54 3.47
N ALA A 171 -6.75 -13.29 4.39
CA ALA A 171 -6.63 -13.04 5.82
C ALA A 171 -5.67 -14.04 6.47
N TYR A 172 -4.94 -13.56 7.48
CA TYR A 172 -4.07 -14.36 8.32
C TYR A 172 -4.41 -14.15 9.79
N ASP A 173 -4.41 -15.24 10.55
CA ASP A 173 -4.35 -15.15 12.00
C ASP A 173 -2.94 -14.71 12.41
N ARG A 174 -2.87 -13.77 13.35
CA ARG A 174 -1.61 -13.20 13.83
C ARG A 174 -1.40 -13.54 15.30
N ALA A 175 -0.31 -14.26 15.59
CA ALA A 175 0.10 -14.54 16.95
C ALA A 175 0.72 -13.30 17.63
N PRO A 176 0.79 -13.26 18.97
CA PRO A 176 1.42 -12.14 19.69
C PRO A 176 2.90 -11.90 19.38
N ASP A 177 3.61 -12.89 18.84
CA ASP A 177 4.99 -12.75 18.37
C ASP A 177 5.09 -12.30 16.90
N GLY A 178 3.97 -11.95 16.29
CA GLY A 178 3.84 -11.55 14.90
C GLY A 178 3.83 -12.69 13.89
N THR A 179 3.87 -13.96 14.32
CA THR A 179 3.77 -15.09 13.38
C THR A 179 2.41 -15.08 12.70
N LEU A 180 2.40 -15.16 11.36
CA LEU A 180 1.19 -15.32 10.57
C LEU A 180 0.89 -16.79 10.34
N SER A 181 -0.38 -17.17 10.41
CA SER A 181 -0.85 -18.54 10.23
C SER A 181 -2.26 -18.57 9.64
N SER A 182 -2.76 -19.78 9.35
CA SER A 182 -4.13 -20.01 8.89
C SER A 182 -4.56 -19.11 7.71
N PRO A 183 -3.82 -19.07 6.59
CA PRO A 183 -4.21 -18.25 5.44
C PRO A 183 -5.58 -18.69 4.91
N GLU A 184 -6.49 -17.74 4.75
CA GLU A 184 -7.80 -17.97 4.14
C GLU A 184 -8.17 -16.86 3.15
N VAL A 185 -9.01 -17.22 2.17
CA VAL A 185 -9.56 -16.23 1.25
C VAL A 185 -10.65 -15.44 1.98
N TRP A 186 -10.35 -14.20 2.37
CA TRP A 186 -11.30 -13.30 3.00
C TRP A 186 -12.29 -12.73 1.99
N ALA A 187 -11.81 -12.39 0.79
CA ALA A 187 -12.64 -11.97 -0.33
C ALA A 187 -12.02 -12.43 -1.66
N GLN A 188 -12.76 -13.23 -2.43
CA GLN A 188 -12.43 -13.49 -3.83
C GLN A 188 -13.09 -12.44 -4.71
N LEU A 189 -12.31 -11.79 -5.57
CA LEU A 189 -12.78 -10.79 -6.53
C LEU A 189 -12.93 -11.42 -7.92
N PRO A 190 -13.76 -10.83 -8.80
CA PRO A 190 -13.73 -11.17 -10.23
C PRO A 190 -12.36 -10.88 -10.84
N GLU A 191 -11.96 -11.65 -11.86
CA GLU A 191 -10.63 -11.56 -12.50
C GLU A 191 -10.29 -10.16 -13.07
N ALA A 192 -11.31 -9.34 -13.37
CA ALA A 192 -11.12 -7.96 -13.81
C ALA A 192 -10.59 -7.02 -12.71
N PHE A 193 -10.55 -7.47 -11.45
CA PHE A 193 -10.11 -6.67 -10.31
C PHE A 193 -8.78 -7.17 -9.78
N MET A 194 -7.79 -6.28 -9.78
CA MET A 194 -6.41 -6.52 -9.36
C MET A 194 -6.15 -5.65 -8.13
N PRO A 195 -6.43 -6.17 -6.91
CA PRO A 195 -6.35 -5.36 -5.69
C PRO A 195 -4.90 -5.00 -5.41
N ASP A 196 -4.66 -3.71 -5.16
CA ASP A 196 -3.35 -3.15 -4.87
C ASP A 196 -3.31 -2.56 -3.44
N GLY A 197 -3.02 -1.28 -3.25
CA GLY A 197 -3.00 -0.66 -1.92
C GLY A 197 -4.38 -0.60 -1.30
N ILE A 198 -4.49 -1.02 -0.03
CA ILE A 198 -5.76 -1.14 0.69
C ILE A 198 -5.88 -0.24 1.92
N ALA A 199 -7.11 0.09 2.28
CA ALA A 199 -7.47 0.78 3.53
C ALA A 199 -8.74 0.18 4.14
N LEU A 200 -8.77 0.00 5.45
CA LEU A 200 -9.94 -0.52 6.16
C LEU A 200 -10.84 0.64 6.62
N ASP A 201 -12.16 0.46 6.46
CA ASP A 201 -13.15 1.32 7.08
C ASP A 201 -13.74 0.73 8.38
N ALA A 202 -14.29 1.61 9.20
CA ALA A 202 -14.84 1.27 10.51
C ALA A 202 -16.07 0.35 10.44
N ASP A 203 -16.68 0.17 9.26
CA ASP A 203 -17.76 -0.79 9.03
C ASP A 203 -17.23 -2.19 8.65
N GLY A 204 -15.91 -2.39 8.64
CA GLY A 204 -15.26 -3.67 8.31
C GLY A 204 -15.10 -3.93 6.80
N GLY A 205 -15.25 -2.91 5.96
CA GLY A 205 -14.98 -3.02 4.52
C GLY A 205 -13.56 -2.60 4.16
N VAL A 206 -13.02 -3.24 3.13
CA VAL A 206 -11.70 -2.94 2.57
C VAL A 206 -11.87 -2.14 1.30
N TRP A 207 -11.31 -0.94 1.27
CA TRP A 207 -11.08 -0.17 0.06
C TRP A 207 -9.78 -0.61 -0.59
N PHE A 208 -9.77 -0.74 -1.91
CA PHE A 208 -8.57 -1.08 -2.68
C PHE A 208 -8.51 -0.32 -4.00
N GLY A 209 -7.30 -0.02 -4.47
CA GLY A 209 -7.07 0.41 -5.85
C GLY A 209 -7.14 -0.76 -6.81
N ASN A 210 -7.91 -0.65 -7.90
CA ASN A 210 -7.90 -1.61 -8.99
C ASN A 210 -6.74 -1.29 -9.95
N ALA A 211 -5.54 -1.77 -9.61
CA ALA A 211 -4.32 -1.49 -10.36
C ALA A 211 -4.29 -2.22 -11.70
N LEU A 212 -3.32 -1.85 -12.55
CA LEU A 212 -3.12 -2.44 -13.89
C LEU A 212 -4.37 -2.38 -14.80
N THR A 213 -5.37 -1.59 -14.40
CA THR A 213 -6.64 -1.41 -15.08
C THR A 213 -6.74 0.03 -15.57
N THR A 214 -7.14 0.19 -16.83
CA THR A 214 -7.44 1.48 -17.43
C THR A 214 -8.81 1.40 -18.11
N GLY A 215 -9.50 2.55 -18.25
CA GLY A 215 -10.83 2.61 -18.84
C GLY A 215 -11.94 2.60 -17.79
N ASP A 216 -13.09 2.02 -18.13
CA ASP A 216 -14.33 2.17 -17.36
C ASP A 216 -14.27 1.52 -15.97
N ASP A 217 -13.45 0.49 -15.80
CA ASP A 217 -13.29 -0.23 -14.53
C ASP A 217 -12.12 0.31 -13.67
N ALA A 218 -11.39 1.33 -14.16
CA ALA A 218 -10.34 1.98 -13.38
C ALA A 218 -10.96 2.77 -12.22
N GLY A 219 -10.51 2.48 -11.01
CA GLY A 219 -11.05 3.12 -9.82
C GLY A 219 -10.72 2.41 -8.53
N PHE A 220 -11.23 2.98 -7.45
CA PHE A 220 -11.17 2.40 -6.12
C PHE A 220 -12.49 1.72 -5.81
N TYR A 221 -12.42 0.57 -5.15
CA TYR A 221 -13.58 -0.25 -4.86
C TYR A 221 -13.57 -0.66 -3.39
N ARG A 222 -14.77 -0.77 -2.82
CA ARG A 222 -14.97 -1.31 -1.48
C ARG A 222 -15.49 -2.72 -1.56
N VAL A 223 -14.77 -3.65 -0.96
CA VAL A 223 -15.19 -5.05 -0.79
C VAL A 223 -15.48 -5.34 0.69
N VAL A 224 -16.45 -6.19 0.96
CA VAL A 224 -16.68 -6.78 2.29
C VAL A 224 -16.28 -8.25 2.29
N GLU A 225 -16.15 -8.83 3.48
CA GLU A 225 -15.86 -10.25 3.64
C GLU A 225 -16.83 -11.11 2.81
N GLY A 226 -16.28 -12.11 2.11
CA GLY A 226 -17.00 -12.93 1.14
C GLY A 226 -16.97 -12.39 -0.30
N GLY A 227 -16.46 -11.18 -0.55
CA GLY A 227 -16.18 -10.68 -1.90
C GLY A 227 -17.24 -9.77 -2.53
N GLU A 228 -18.25 -9.33 -1.78
CA GLU A 228 -19.25 -8.40 -2.32
C GLU A 228 -18.65 -6.99 -2.50
N LEU A 229 -18.67 -6.49 -3.73
CA LEU A 229 -18.31 -5.11 -4.04
C LEU A 229 -19.49 -4.16 -3.77
N THR A 230 -19.30 -3.28 -2.78
CA THR A 230 -20.36 -2.44 -2.21
C THR A 230 -20.32 -1.00 -2.69
N ASP A 231 -19.13 -0.46 -2.96
CA ASP A 231 -18.93 0.94 -3.35
C ASP A 231 -17.81 1.07 -4.41
N THR A 232 -17.84 2.16 -5.19
CA THR A 232 -16.77 2.52 -6.14
C THR A 232 -16.56 4.04 -6.24
N VAL A 233 -15.30 4.42 -6.46
CA VAL A 233 -14.86 5.76 -6.88
C VAL A 233 -14.09 5.60 -8.20
N PRO A 234 -14.72 5.86 -9.36
CA PRO A 234 -14.06 5.74 -10.66
C PRO A 234 -12.93 6.75 -10.85
N VAL A 235 -11.91 6.35 -11.59
CA VAL A 235 -10.75 7.18 -11.93
C VAL A 235 -10.60 7.19 -13.45
N ALA A 236 -10.70 8.37 -14.06
CA ALA A 236 -10.57 8.52 -15.50
C ALA A 236 -9.11 8.77 -15.91
N GLY A 237 -8.62 8.01 -16.89
CA GLY A 237 -7.31 8.26 -17.54
C GLY A 237 -6.07 7.92 -16.69
N ALA A 238 -6.25 7.24 -15.57
CA ALA A 238 -5.18 6.77 -14.69
C ALA A 238 -5.56 5.42 -14.07
N GLN A 239 -4.56 4.67 -13.59
CA GLN A 239 -4.81 3.52 -12.73
C GLN A 239 -4.89 3.95 -11.26
N ALA A 240 -5.71 3.24 -10.49
CA ALA A 240 -5.87 3.40 -9.05
C ALA A 240 -4.84 2.51 -8.35
N VAL A 241 -3.98 3.08 -7.51
CA VAL A 241 -2.85 2.34 -6.91
C VAL A 241 -3.04 2.16 -5.40
N ALA A 242 -2.99 3.24 -4.61
CA ALA A 242 -3.10 3.15 -3.16
C ALA A 242 -4.17 4.09 -2.60
N CYS A 243 -4.76 3.71 -1.47
CA CYS A 243 -5.71 4.55 -0.75
C CYS A 243 -5.44 4.55 0.76
N ALA A 244 -5.87 5.62 1.43
CA ALA A 244 -5.82 5.76 2.87
C ALA A 244 -6.96 6.67 3.35
N PHE A 245 -7.52 6.36 4.52
CA PHE A 245 -8.40 7.31 5.19
C PHE A 245 -7.59 8.34 5.97
N GLY A 246 -8.02 9.59 5.93
CA GLY A 246 -7.39 10.70 6.63
C GLY A 246 -8.36 11.85 6.92
N GLY A 247 -7.80 12.99 7.31
CA GLY A 247 -8.55 14.09 7.92
C GLY A 247 -8.73 13.92 9.42
N GLU A 248 -9.18 14.98 10.10
CA GLU A 248 -9.37 15.00 11.56
C GLU A 248 -10.31 13.89 12.05
N ASP A 249 -11.34 13.57 11.26
CA ASP A 249 -12.36 12.56 11.55
C ASP A 249 -12.12 11.21 10.86
N LEU A 250 -11.01 11.05 10.13
CA LEU A 250 -10.72 9.90 9.24
C LEU A 250 -11.82 9.63 8.21
N ASP A 251 -12.55 10.64 7.76
CA ASP A 251 -13.71 10.50 6.87
C ASP A 251 -13.45 10.86 5.39
N THR A 252 -12.19 11.18 5.09
CA THR A 252 -11.73 11.49 3.73
C THR A 252 -10.90 10.32 3.21
N LEU A 253 -11.33 9.72 2.10
CA LEU A 253 -10.55 8.70 1.39
C LEU A 253 -9.59 9.41 0.42
N TYR A 254 -8.30 9.36 0.71
CA TYR A 254 -7.22 9.78 -0.19
C TYR A 254 -6.85 8.63 -1.12
N MET A 255 -6.59 8.95 -2.38
CA MET A 255 -6.48 7.99 -3.47
C MET A 255 -5.37 8.40 -4.43
N SER A 256 -4.33 7.58 -4.58
CA SER A 256 -3.27 7.84 -5.56
C SER A 256 -3.65 7.30 -6.94
N CYS A 257 -3.65 8.22 -7.91
CA CYS A 257 -4.02 7.97 -9.29
C CYS A 257 -2.78 8.21 -10.16
N ASN A 258 -2.31 7.17 -10.84
CA ASN A 258 -1.09 7.25 -11.64
C ASN A 258 -1.41 7.00 -13.12
N ALA A 259 -1.20 8.01 -13.97
CA ALA A 259 -1.32 7.87 -15.41
C ALA A 259 -0.02 7.29 -15.97
N THR A 260 0.00 5.98 -16.20
CA THR A 260 1.13 5.26 -16.80
C THR A 260 0.65 3.91 -17.34
N THR A 261 1.19 3.51 -18.48
CA THR A 261 1.08 2.14 -19.01
C THR A 261 2.22 1.27 -18.47
N LEU A 262 2.14 -0.06 -18.63
CA LEU A 262 3.25 -0.95 -18.24
C LEU A 262 4.56 -0.61 -18.96
N GLU A 263 4.49 -0.27 -20.25
CA GLU A 263 5.68 0.15 -21.01
C GLU A 263 6.29 1.43 -20.42
N GLU A 264 5.46 2.41 -20.10
CA GLU A 264 5.88 3.67 -19.50
C GLU A 264 6.46 3.47 -18.10
N PHE A 265 5.83 2.62 -17.30
CA PHE A 265 6.29 2.24 -15.96
C PHE A 265 7.71 1.66 -16.01
N VAL A 266 7.97 0.71 -16.90
CA VAL A 266 9.30 0.11 -17.09
C VAL A 266 10.34 1.16 -17.55
N GLN A 267 9.91 2.22 -18.23
CA GLN A 267 10.75 3.34 -18.65
C GLN A 267 10.88 4.45 -17.58
N GLY A 268 10.27 4.31 -16.42
CA GLY A 268 10.26 5.33 -15.37
C GLY A 268 9.39 6.55 -15.70
N ARG A 269 8.37 6.39 -16.54
CA ARG A 269 7.47 7.47 -16.97
C ARG A 269 6.10 7.30 -16.32
N SER A 270 5.67 8.30 -15.55
CA SER A 270 4.31 8.37 -15.02
C SER A 270 3.94 9.81 -14.67
N THR A 271 2.65 10.09 -14.60
CA THR A 271 2.10 11.31 -13.99
C THR A 271 1.20 10.92 -12.84
N GLY A 272 1.62 11.27 -11.63
CA GLY A 272 0.95 10.98 -10.38
C GLY A 272 0.13 12.16 -9.88
N ALA A 273 -1.02 11.83 -9.30
CA ALA A 273 -1.90 12.75 -8.60
C ALA A 273 -2.54 12.05 -7.41
N ILE A 274 -3.05 12.84 -6.47
CA ILE A 274 -3.97 12.35 -5.43
C ILE A 274 -5.33 12.98 -5.67
N ALA A 275 -6.36 12.15 -5.56
CA ALA A 275 -7.75 12.55 -5.43
C ALA A 275 -8.26 12.26 -4.03
N THR A 276 -9.34 12.92 -3.65
CA THR A 276 -10.08 12.67 -2.40
C THR A 276 -11.54 12.34 -2.70
N ALA A 277 -12.19 11.59 -1.82
CA ALA A 277 -13.64 11.41 -1.84
C ALA A 277 -14.18 11.30 -0.42
N SER A 278 -15.37 11.85 -0.20
CA SER A 278 -16.20 11.51 0.96
C SER A 278 -17.07 10.32 0.59
N VAL A 279 -16.77 9.16 1.19
CA VAL A 279 -17.47 7.90 0.90
C VAL A 279 -18.58 7.58 1.91
N GLY A 280 -18.82 8.50 2.85
CA GLY A 280 -19.81 8.37 3.92
C GLY A 280 -19.44 7.33 4.99
N ARG A 281 -18.16 7.02 5.13
CA ARG A 281 -17.58 6.12 6.14
C ARG A 281 -16.29 6.70 6.66
N ARG A 282 -15.89 6.25 7.86
CA ARG A 282 -14.61 6.59 8.48
C ARG A 282 -13.64 5.44 8.35
N GLY A 283 -12.35 5.74 8.25
CA GLY A 283 -11.28 4.77 8.34
C GLY A 283 -11.08 4.25 9.76
N THR A 284 -10.29 3.19 9.87
CA THR A 284 -9.66 2.82 11.13
C THR A 284 -8.33 3.57 11.29
N PRO A 285 -7.93 3.95 12.51
CA PRO A 285 -6.55 4.37 12.76
C PRO A 285 -5.56 3.32 12.27
N ALA A 286 -4.43 3.78 11.71
CA ALA A 286 -3.30 2.92 11.37
C ALA A 286 -2.60 2.38 12.62
#